data_AF-A0A833DH45-F1
#
_entry.id   AF-A0A833DH45-F1
#
_cell.length_a   1.000
_cell.length_b   1.000
_cell.length_c   1.000
_cell.angle_alpha   90.00
_cell.angle_beta   90.00
_cell.angle_gamma   90.00
#
_symmetry.space_group_name_H-M   'P 1'
#
loop_
_entity.id
_entity.type
_entity.pdbx_description
1 polymer ?
#
loop_
_entity_poly.entity_id
_entity_poly.type
_entity_poly.pdbx_seq_one_letter_code
_entity_poly.pdbx_strand_id
1 'polypeptide(L)'
;MSVGNWTKIVVLSIASLMLPMAFAAPTPVASAGYPQGIFGGISIEVSNLTNASTESSMADYPSIAEVYTASWCENCVLAEEGLYTAISEASGDTMTLTFHRAIGEVEDPFGVEAADHRWEARYGDASKDTVSVKRAPPTIIINGETMHAGSGGLDGEQLKPYYAESLAKPSSFSQKSATSSLSWSSEDMATGTLTWNLEAGDWLPESTTSLVFV
;
A
#
# COMPACT_ATOMS: atom_id res chain seq x y z
N MET A 1 -24.68 -38.23 38.63
CA MET A 1 -24.81 -37.14 37.63
C MET A 1 -25.47 -37.73 36.39
N SER A 2 -26.64 -37.21 35.99
CA SER A 2 -27.48 -37.81 34.94
C SER A 2 -26.85 -37.63 33.56
N VAL A 3 -26.86 -38.69 32.74
CA VAL A 3 -26.38 -38.75 31.35
C VAL A 3 -26.98 -37.61 30.48
N GLY A 4 -28.17 -37.12 30.83
CA GLY A 4 -28.84 -36.02 30.13
C GLY A 4 -28.20 -34.64 30.32
N ASN A 5 -27.33 -34.44 31.32
CA ASN A 5 -26.60 -33.17 31.48
C ASN A 5 -25.36 -33.13 30.59
N TRP A 6 -24.77 -34.29 30.26
CA TRP A 6 -23.53 -34.36 29.49
C TRP A 6 -23.79 -34.12 27.99
N THR A 7 -24.87 -34.68 27.45
CA THR A 7 -25.33 -34.40 26.08
C THR A 7 -25.69 -32.93 25.86
N LYS A 8 -26.32 -32.27 26.85
CA LYS A 8 -26.61 -30.83 26.76
C LYS A 8 -25.34 -29.97 26.76
N ILE A 9 -24.35 -30.32 27.56
CA ILE A 9 -23.06 -29.61 27.61
C ILE A 9 -22.30 -29.79 26.29
N VAL A 10 -22.23 -31.02 25.77
CA VAL A 10 -21.54 -31.32 24.50
C VAL A 10 -22.21 -30.62 23.31
N VAL A 11 -23.54 -30.60 23.24
CA VAL A 11 -24.28 -29.90 22.19
C VAL A 11 -24.09 -28.37 22.28
N LEU A 12 -24.05 -27.80 23.50
CA LEU A 12 -23.79 -26.37 23.69
C LEU A 12 -22.34 -25.98 23.33
N SER A 13 -21.37 -26.86 23.62
CA SER A 13 -19.97 -26.67 23.23
C SER A 13 -19.76 -26.76 21.72
N ILE A 14 -20.41 -27.72 21.04
CA ILE A 14 -20.35 -27.84 19.57
C ILE A 14 -21.08 -26.67 18.89
N ALA A 15 -22.18 -26.18 19.45
CA ALA A 15 -22.89 -25.01 18.93
C ALA A 15 -22.07 -23.70 19.07
N SER A 16 -21.23 -23.57 20.12
CA SER A 16 -20.29 -22.44 20.26
C SER A 16 -19.14 -22.47 19.25
N LEU A 17 -18.76 -23.64 18.74
CA LEU A 17 -17.75 -23.80 17.67
C LEU A 17 -18.29 -23.46 16.27
N MET A 18 -19.62 -23.32 16.14
CA MET A 18 -20.31 -22.97 14.89
C MET A 18 -20.74 -21.50 14.85
N LEU A 19 -20.32 -20.67 15.81
CA LEU A 19 -20.42 -19.22 15.62
C LEU A 19 -19.55 -18.87 14.41
N PRO A 20 -20.11 -18.24 13.36
CA PRO A 20 -19.29 -17.73 12.27
C PRO A 20 -18.25 -16.81 12.91
N MET A 21 -16.97 -17.14 12.74
CA MET A 21 -15.90 -16.20 13.01
C MET A 21 -16.14 -15.06 12.03
N ALA A 22 -16.79 -14.00 12.51
CA ALA A 22 -16.86 -12.75 11.80
C ALA A 22 -15.42 -12.23 11.76
N PHE A 23 -14.69 -12.57 10.70
CA PHE A 23 -13.43 -11.94 10.41
C PHE A 23 -13.75 -10.46 10.17
N ALA A 24 -13.14 -9.59 10.97
CA ALA A 24 -13.34 -8.16 10.82
C ALA A 24 -12.86 -7.75 9.42
N ALA A 25 -13.66 -6.96 8.72
CA ALA A 25 -13.25 -6.32 7.47
C ALA A 25 -11.95 -5.54 7.71
N PRO A 26 -11.08 -5.38 6.68
CA PRO A 26 -9.87 -4.59 6.81
C PRO A 26 -10.25 -3.12 6.93
N THR A 27 -10.45 -2.67 8.17
CA THR A 27 -10.78 -1.29 8.45
C THR A 27 -9.57 -0.40 8.20
N PRO A 28 -9.75 0.79 7.60
CA PRO A 28 -8.65 1.72 7.39
C PRO A 28 -8.08 2.17 8.74
N VAL A 29 -6.77 2.02 8.90
CA VAL A 29 -6.01 2.50 10.07
C VAL A 29 -4.83 3.37 9.63
N ALA A 30 -4.26 4.16 10.54
CA ALA A 30 -3.05 4.91 10.24
C ALA A 30 -1.87 3.96 9.99
N SER A 31 -1.07 4.24 8.96
CA SER A 31 0.09 3.43 8.58
C SER A 31 1.26 3.53 9.56
N ALA A 32 1.25 4.51 10.46
CA ALA A 32 2.19 4.68 11.58
C ALA A 32 1.58 5.55 12.70
N GLY A 33 2.22 5.52 13.88
CA GLY A 33 1.90 6.39 15.02
C GLY A 33 2.41 7.83 14.91
N TYR A 34 2.93 8.23 13.76
CA TYR A 34 3.43 9.58 13.45
C TYR A 34 3.04 9.97 12.02
N PRO A 35 3.01 11.28 11.67
CA PRO A 35 2.70 11.72 10.31
C PRO A 35 3.74 11.18 9.32
N GLN A 36 3.29 10.33 8.39
CA GLN A 36 4.09 9.81 7.29
C GLN A 36 3.21 9.67 6.05
N GLY A 37 3.84 9.68 4.88
CA GLY A 37 3.14 9.45 3.62
C GLY A 37 4.09 9.35 2.46
N ILE A 38 3.54 8.94 1.33
CA ILE A 38 4.19 8.87 0.04
C ILE A 38 3.27 9.60 -0.93
N PHE A 39 3.83 10.56 -1.64
CA PHE A 39 3.16 11.22 -2.74
C PHE A 39 3.67 10.61 -4.05
N GLY A 40 2.83 10.68 -5.09
CA GLY A 40 3.22 10.25 -6.44
C GLY A 40 4.29 11.16 -7.05
N GLY A 41 4.42 11.09 -8.37
CA GLY A 41 5.43 11.87 -9.06
C GLY A 41 5.06 12.18 -10.50
N ILE A 42 6.05 12.71 -11.19
CA ILE A 42 6.03 12.98 -12.62
C ILE A 42 6.88 11.95 -13.34
N SER A 43 6.42 11.53 -14.52
CA SER A 43 7.19 10.66 -15.41
C SER A 43 7.53 11.40 -16.69
N ILE A 44 8.68 11.07 -17.26
CA ILE A 44 9.09 11.50 -18.59
C ILE A 44 9.59 10.28 -19.37
N GLU A 45 9.30 10.24 -20.67
CA GLU A 45 9.88 9.24 -21.56
C GLU A 45 11.31 9.66 -21.93
N VAL A 46 12.28 8.79 -21.66
CA VAL A 46 13.71 9.07 -21.86
C VAL A 46 14.33 8.09 -22.82
N SER A 47 15.28 8.58 -23.60
CA SER A 47 16.16 7.80 -24.44
C SER A 47 17.48 8.54 -24.61
N ASN A 48 18.52 7.84 -25.03
CA ASN A 48 19.78 8.48 -25.37
C ASN A 48 19.66 9.49 -26.55
N LEU A 49 18.51 9.56 -27.22
CA LEU A 49 18.29 10.44 -28.36
C LEU A 49 17.37 11.62 -28.03
N THR A 50 16.86 11.68 -26.80
CA THR A 50 15.86 12.67 -26.41
C THR A 50 16.39 13.59 -25.31
N ASN A 51 15.93 14.83 -25.36
CA ASN A 51 15.90 15.71 -24.21
C ASN A 51 14.43 15.88 -23.83
N ALA A 52 14.10 15.63 -22.56
CA ALA A 52 12.73 15.69 -22.08
C ALA A 52 12.69 16.43 -20.75
N SER A 53 11.65 17.21 -20.52
CA SER A 53 11.43 17.87 -19.23
C SER A 53 9.95 18.00 -18.97
N THR A 54 9.55 17.80 -17.73
CA THR A 54 8.18 18.05 -17.27
C THR A 54 8.22 18.71 -15.89
N GLU A 55 7.17 19.45 -15.59
CA GLU A 55 6.96 20.10 -14.31
C GLU A 55 5.49 19.98 -13.93
N SER A 56 5.21 19.69 -12.66
CA SER A 56 3.84 19.59 -12.17
C SER A 56 3.78 19.86 -10.67
N SER A 57 2.64 20.40 -10.26
CA SER A 57 2.27 20.59 -8.86
C SER A 57 2.01 19.24 -8.19
N MET A 58 2.45 19.07 -6.94
CA MET A 58 2.15 17.88 -6.13
C MET A 58 0.64 17.62 -5.95
N ALA A 59 -0.20 18.64 -6.13
CA ALA A 59 -1.66 18.51 -6.10
C ALA A 59 -2.20 17.66 -7.26
N ASP A 60 -1.46 17.57 -8.37
CA ASP A 60 -1.86 16.84 -9.58
C ASP A 60 -1.24 15.43 -9.63
N TYR A 61 -0.49 15.03 -8.60
CA TYR A 61 0.21 13.74 -8.61
C TYR A 61 -0.75 12.57 -8.43
N PRO A 62 -0.45 11.42 -9.06
CA PRO A 62 -1.22 10.22 -8.84
C PRO A 62 -1.15 9.81 -7.37
N SER A 63 -2.21 9.19 -6.88
CA SER A 63 -2.16 8.47 -5.60
C SER A 63 -1.19 7.30 -5.69
N ILE A 64 -0.62 6.88 -4.57
CA ILE A 64 0.22 5.68 -4.49
C ILE A 64 -0.52 4.60 -3.73
N ALA A 65 -0.63 3.40 -4.31
CA ALA A 65 -1.08 2.20 -3.62
C ALA A 65 0.09 1.21 -3.50
N GLU A 66 0.63 1.01 -2.30
CA GLU A 66 1.63 -0.03 -2.05
C GLU A 66 0.93 -1.32 -1.59
N VAL A 67 1.13 -2.42 -2.32
CA VAL A 67 0.47 -3.71 -2.11
C VAL A 67 1.48 -4.73 -1.61
N TYR A 68 1.35 -5.18 -0.37
CA TYR A 68 2.13 -6.30 0.17
C TYR A 68 1.39 -7.61 -0.03
N THR A 69 1.99 -8.49 -0.82
CA THR A 69 1.35 -9.70 -1.32
C THR A 69 2.30 -10.91 -1.24
N ALA A 70 1.77 -12.08 -1.55
CA ALA A 70 2.57 -13.26 -1.77
C ALA A 70 1.93 -14.17 -2.83
N SER A 71 2.75 -14.85 -3.64
CA SER A 71 2.30 -15.79 -4.69
C SER A 71 1.40 -16.91 -4.17
N TRP A 72 1.60 -17.32 -2.91
CA TRP A 72 0.86 -18.39 -2.23
C TRP A 72 -0.35 -17.86 -1.44
N CYS A 73 -0.59 -16.55 -1.44
CA CYS A 73 -1.66 -15.92 -0.68
C CYS A 73 -2.94 -15.83 -1.52
N GLU A 74 -3.85 -16.80 -1.35
CA GLU A 74 -5.13 -16.81 -2.08
C GLU A 74 -5.98 -15.56 -1.82
N ASN A 75 -6.05 -15.13 -0.56
CA ASN A 75 -6.79 -13.93 -0.17
C ASN A 75 -6.18 -12.62 -0.72
N CYS A 76 -4.92 -12.65 -1.18
CA CYS A 76 -4.29 -11.48 -1.78
C CYS A 76 -4.86 -11.17 -3.16
N VAL A 77 -5.24 -12.21 -3.92
CA VAL A 77 -5.90 -12.03 -5.23
C VAL A 77 -7.19 -11.23 -5.08
N LEU A 78 -8.00 -11.53 -4.05
CA LEU A 78 -9.27 -10.83 -3.79
C LEU A 78 -9.05 -9.38 -3.35
N ALA A 79 -8.04 -9.14 -2.51
CA ALA A 79 -7.68 -7.79 -2.08
C ALA A 79 -7.18 -6.93 -3.26
N GLU A 80 -6.33 -7.52 -4.11
CA GLU A 80 -5.85 -6.88 -5.33
C GLU A 80 -6.98 -6.59 -6.32
N GLU A 81 -7.90 -7.54 -6.54
CA GLU A 81 -9.09 -7.34 -7.38
C GLU A 81 -9.93 -6.17 -6.88
N GLY A 82 -10.23 -6.12 -5.57
CA GLY A 82 -10.98 -5.02 -4.98
C GLY A 82 -10.27 -3.67 -5.14
N LEU A 83 -8.94 -3.64 -4.98
CA LEU A 83 -8.14 -2.43 -5.16
C LEU A 83 -8.14 -1.96 -6.61
N TYR A 84 -7.88 -2.85 -7.57
CA TYR A 84 -7.81 -2.48 -8.98
C TYR A 84 -9.18 -2.04 -9.52
N THR A 85 -10.28 -2.65 -9.05
CA THR A 85 -11.62 -2.16 -9.39
C THR A 85 -11.85 -0.76 -8.79
N ALA A 86 -11.46 -0.51 -7.54
CA ALA A 86 -11.55 0.82 -6.94
C ALA A 86 -10.72 1.87 -7.69
N ILE A 87 -9.51 1.53 -8.13
CA ILE A 87 -8.65 2.40 -8.95
C ILE A 87 -9.32 2.70 -10.29
N SER A 88 -9.89 1.70 -10.96
CA SER A 88 -10.53 1.87 -12.27
C SER A 88 -11.77 2.77 -12.23
N GLU A 89 -12.45 2.85 -11.08
CA GLU A 89 -13.62 3.68 -10.85
C GLU A 89 -13.27 5.06 -10.26
N ALA A 90 -12.02 5.28 -9.84
CA ALA A 90 -11.56 6.54 -9.28
C ALA A 90 -11.41 7.63 -10.35
N SER A 91 -11.61 8.90 -9.96
CA SER A 91 -11.49 10.04 -10.87
C SER A 91 -10.07 10.50 -11.15
N GLY A 92 -9.07 9.99 -10.41
CA GLY A 92 -7.67 10.38 -10.50
C GLY A 92 -6.76 9.17 -10.70
N ASP A 93 -5.55 9.44 -11.18
CA ASP A 93 -4.58 8.38 -11.44
C ASP A 93 -4.05 7.78 -10.14
N THR A 94 -3.79 6.48 -10.16
CA THR A 94 -3.15 5.76 -9.05
C THR A 94 -2.02 4.90 -9.59
N MET A 95 -0.83 5.06 -9.03
CA MET A 95 0.30 4.20 -9.29
C MET A 95 0.40 3.12 -8.21
N THR A 96 0.48 1.87 -8.66
CA THR A 96 0.54 0.71 -7.77
C THR A 96 1.97 0.19 -7.67
N LEU A 97 2.43 -0.07 -6.44
CA LEU A 97 3.72 -0.68 -6.15
C LEU A 97 3.52 -1.98 -5.40
N THR A 98 3.87 -3.09 -6.05
CA THR A 98 3.67 -4.42 -5.47
C THR A 98 4.95 -4.93 -4.82
N PHE A 99 4.83 -5.29 -3.54
CA PHE A 99 5.87 -5.83 -2.69
C PHE A 99 5.55 -7.28 -2.40
N HIS A 100 6.31 -8.18 -3.00
CA HIS A 100 6.25 -9.59 -2.70
C HIS A 100 7.08 -9.92 -1.46
N ARG A 101 6.51 -10.77 -0.59
CA ARG A 101 7.19 -11.24 0.62
C ARG A 101 8.43 -12.08 0.26
N ALA A 102 9.48 -11.98 1.08
CA ALA A 102 10.80 -12.58 0.81
C ALA A 102 11.47 -13.29 1.99
N ILE A 103 10.95 -13.19 3.22
CA ILE A 103 11.61 -13.57 4.50
C ILE A 103 12.19 -15.00 4.53
N GLY A 104 13.41 -15.20 4.02
CA GLY A 104 14.10 -16.49 4.06
C GLY A 104 13.28 -17.66 3.49
N GLU A 105 12.27 -17.36 2.68
CA GLU A 105 11.29 -18.30 2.15
C GLU A 105 11.44 -18.33 0.63
N VAL A 106 11.34 -19.53 0.05
CA VAL A 106 11.53 -19.78 -1.40
C VAL A 106 10.19 -19.90 -2.13
N GLU A 107 9.09 -19.81 -1.38
CA GLU A 107 7.72 -20.01 -1.84
C GLU A 107 7.22 -18.86 -2.72
N ASP A 108 7.69 -17.62 -2.48
CA ASP A 108 7.44 -16.49 -3.37
C ASP A 108 8.69 -16.12 -4.18
N PRO A 109 8.75 -16.47 -5.48
CA PRO A 109 9.92 -16.20 -6.31
C PRO A 109 10.12 -14.72 -6.67
N PHE A 110 9.16 -13.85 -6.37
CA PHE A 110 9.22 -12.42 -6.67
C PHE A 110 9.69 -11.57 -5.48
N GLY A 111 9.81 -12.19 -4.30
CA GLY A 111 10.25 -11.52 -3.08
C GLY A 111 11.70 -11.03 -3.16
N VAL A 112 11.96 -9.85 -2.60
CA VAL A 112 13.31 -9.31 -2.40
C VAL A 112 13.48 -8.85 -0.95
N GLU A 113 14.50 -9.34 -0.25
CA GLU A 113 14.72 -9.02 1.18
C GLU A 113 14.80 -7.51 1.46
N ALA A 114 15.44 -6.74 0.57
CA ALA A 114 15.54 -5.29 0.72
C ALA A 114 14.16 -4.61 0.68
N ALA A 115 13.23 -5.11 -0.14
CA ALA A 115 11.87 -4.61 -0.24
C ALA A 115 11.06 -4.97 1.03
N ASP A 116 11.24 -6.19 1.54
CA ASP A 116 10.67 -6.66 2.81
C ASP A 116 11.16 -5.88 4.04
N HIS A 117 12.43 -5.50 4.03
CA HIS A 117 13.02 -4.65 5.06
C HIS A 117 12.48 -3.22 4.99
N ARG A 118 12.36 -2.63 3.79
CA ARG A 118 11.69 -1.33 3.60
C ARG A 118 10.25 -1.38 4.11
N TRP A 119 9.50 -2.42 3.74
CA TRP A 119 8.11 -2.59 4.16
C TRP A 119 8.00 -2.66 5.68
N GLU A 120 8.76 -3.55 6.33
CA GLU A 120 8.75 -3.65 7.80
C GLU A 120 9.16 -2.34 8.46
N ALA A 121 10.22 -1.67 7.96
CA ALA A 121 10.73 -0.45 8.57
C ALA A 121 9.68 0.69 8.59
N ARG A 122 8.78 0.70 7.60
CA ARG A 122 7.78 1.77 7.43
C ARG A 122 6.40 1.43 7.98
N TYR A 123 5.98 0.18 7.83
CA TYR A 123 4.61 -0.26 8.11
C TYR A 123 4.54 -1.41 9.11
N GLY A 124 5.68 -1.97 9.51
CA GLY A 124 5.73 -3.18 10.32
C GLY A 124 5.06 -3.04 11.68
N ASP A 125 5.26 -1.92 12.37
CA ASP A 125 4.65 -1.71 13.68
C ASP A 125 3.12 -1.55 13.57
N ALA A 126 2.62 -0.77 12.61
CA ALA A 126 1.18 -0.65 12.36
C ALA A 126 0.54 -1.98 11.91
N SER A 127 1.24 -2.75 11.06
CA SER A 127 0.78 -4.07 10.64
C SER A 127 0.72 -5.03 11.83
N LYS A 128 1.74 -5.01 12.70
CA LYS A 128 1.75 -5.83 13.93
C LYS A 128 0.66 -5.42 14.89
N ASP A 129 0.39 -4.14 15.06
CA ASP A 129 -0.68 -3.68 15.95
C ASP A 129 -2.07 -4.06 15.41
N THR A 130 -2.23 -4.14 14.08
CA THR A 130 -3.50 -4.44 13.42
C THR A 130 -3.77 -5.95 13.31
N VAL A 131 -2.77 -6.73 12.89
CA VAL A 131 -2.90 -8.16 12.55
C VAL A 131 -1.83 -9.04 13.21
N SER A 132 -1.16 -8.55 14.25
CA SER A 132 -0.19 -9.28 15.09
C SER A 132 1.11 -9.73 14.42
N VAL A 133 1.33 -9.43 13.13
CA VAL A 133 2.58 -9.69 12.42
C VAL A 133 3.00 -8.46 11.63
N LYS A 134 4.31 -8.23 11.49
CA LYS A 134 4.86 -7.02 10.82
C LYS A 134 4.75 -7.05 9.29
N ARG A 135 4.58 -8.24 8.73
CA ARG A 135 4.60 -8.52 7.29
C ARG A 135 3.44 -9.45 6.97
N ALA A 136 2.23 -8.91 7.01
CA ALA A 136 1.01 -9.66 6.75
C ALA A 136 0.56 -9.46 5.29
N PRO A 137 0.68 -10.46 4.40
CA PRO A 137 -0.07 -10.43 3.16
C PRO A 137 -1.53 -10.88 3.41
N PRO A 138 -2.56 -10.27 2.76
CA PRO A 138 -2.46 -9.00 2.03
C PRO A 138 -2.37 -7.81 2.98
N THR A 139 -1.61 -6.78 2.60
CA THR A 139 -1.76 -5.45 3.20
C THR A 139 -1.65 -4.40 2.10
N ILE A 140 -2.57 -3.44 2.07
CA ILE A 140 -2.57 -2.34 1.11
C ILE A 140 -2.37 -1.03 1.87
N ILE A 141 -1.44 -0.21 1.40
CA ILE A 141 -1.21 1.15 1.92
C ILE A 141 -1.55 2.17 0.83
N ILE A 142 -2.44 3.10 1.14
CA ILE A 142 -2.79 4.21 0.23
C ILE A 142 -2.09 5.48 0.71
N ASN A 143 -1.38 6.14 -0.21
CA ASN A 143 -0.60 7.36 -0.04
C ASN A 143 0.44 7.28 1.09
N GLY A 144 0.87 6.06 1.44
CA GLY A 144 1.73 5.83 2.59
C GLY A 144 1.10 6.17 3.95
N GLU A 145 -0.20 6.48 4.00
CA GLU A 145 -0.92 7.08 5.14
C GLU A 145 -1.97 6.14 5.72
N THR A 146 -2.73 5.46 4.86
CA THR A 146 -3.85 4.62 5.27
C THR A 146 -3.55 3.15 4.99
N MET A 147 -3.58 2.31 6.02
CA MET A 147 -3.36 0.87 5.94
C MET A 147 -4.69 0.10 5.94
N HIS A 148 -4.76 -0.90 5.07
CA HIS A 148 -5.78 -1.93 5.01
C HIS A 148 -5.09 -3.29 5.12
N ALA A 149 -5.05 -3.86 6.32
CA ALA A 149 -4.36 -5.13 6.58
C ALA A 149 -5.35 -6.31 6.62
N GLY A 150 -5.04 -7.37 5.87
CA GLY A 150 -5.89 -8.53 5.68
C GLY A 150 -7.04 -8.30 4.70
N SER A 151 -7.84 -9.35 4.47
CA SER A 151 -9.08 -9.27 3.68
C SER A 151 -10.34 -9.44 4.53
N GLY A 152 -10.22 -9.88 5.79
CA GLY A 152 -11.38 -10.22 6.61
C GLY A 152 -12.26 -11.33 6.02
N GLY A 153 -11.73 -12.14 5.08
CA GLY A 153 -12.52 -13.14 4.34
C GLY A 153 -13.53 -12.54 3.36
N LEU A 154 -13.44 -11.24 3.07
CA LEU A 154 -14.25 -10.56 2.07
C LEU A 154 -13.70 -10.82 0.66
N ASP A 155 -14.60 -10.80 -0.33
CA ASP A 155 -14.23 -10.81 -1.75
C ASP A 155 -13.86 -9.40 -2.26
N GLY A 156 -13.41 -9.31 -3.52
CA GLY A 156 -12.98 -8.05 -4.13
C GLY A 156 -14.08 -6.98 -4.19
N GLU A 157 -15.32 -7.34 -4.52
CA GLU A 157 -16.44 -6.39 -4.58
C GLU A 157 -16.79 -5.84 -3.20
N GLN A 158 -16.68 -6.67 -2.17
CA GLN A 158 -16.88 -6.26 -0.78
C GLN A 158 -15.73 -5.41 -0.22
N LEU A 159 -14.50 -5.62 -0.72
CA LEU A 159 -13.31 -4.86 -0.33
C LEU A 159 -13.21 -3.50 -1.02
N LYS A 160 -13.69 -3.41 -2.27
CA LYS A 160 -13.66 -2.20 -3.10
C LYS A 160 -14.06 -0.90 -2.36
N PRO A 161 -15.17 -0.83 -1.60
CA PRO A 161 -15.58 0.41 -0.94
C PRO A 161 -14.55 0.97 0.05
N TYR A 162 -13.79 0.10 0.73
CA TYR A 162 -12.76 0.51 1.69
C TYR A 162 -11.58 1.20 0.99
N TYR A 163 -11.16 0.65 -0.15
CA TYR A 163 -10.11 1.24 -0.97
C TYR A 163 -10.59 2.51 -1.67
N ALA A 164 -11.80 2.52 -2.21
CA ALA A 164 -12.40 3.69 -2.85
C ALA A 164 -12.51 4.88 -1.89
N GLU A 165 -12.94 4.65 -0.64
CA GLU A 165 -13.00 5.70 0.39
C GLU A 165 -11.61 6.29 0.67
N SER A 166 -10.57 5.46 0.65
CA SER A 166 -9.20 5.89 0.92
C SER A 166 -8.57 6.60 -0.28
N LEU A 167 -8.85 6.15 -1.51
CA LEU A 167 -8.42 6.81 -2.75
C LEU A 167 -9.10 8.18 -2.96
N ALA A 168 -10.33 8.33 -2.48
CA ALA A 168 -11.04 9.62 -2.50
C ALA A 168 -10.43 10.67 -1.54
N LYS A 169 -9.56 10.25 -0.60
CA LYS A 169 -8.86 11.14 0.34
C LYS A 169 -7.50 11.51 -0.26
N PRO A 170 -7.29 12.76 -0.68
CA PRO A 170 -5.97 13.19 -1.13
C PRO A 170 -4.96 13.05 0.00
N SER A 171 -3.72 12.66 -0.35
CA SER A 171 -2.61 12.60 0.61
C SER A 171 -2.52 13.91 1.41
N SER A 172 -2.22 13.79 2.69
CA SER A 172 -1.88 14.94 3.54
C SER A 172 -0.73 15.78 2.99
N PHE A 173 0.14 15.19 2.16
CA PHE A 173 1.26 15.84 1.47
C PHE A 173 0.86 16.50 0.15
N SER A 174 -0.09 15.94 -0.62
CA SER A 174 -0.53 16.57 -1.90
C SER A 174 -1.34 17.86 -1.68
N GLN A 175 -1.89 18.04 -0.48
CA GLN A 175 -2.53 19.30 -0.07
C GLN A 175 -1.52 20.43 0.23
N LYS A 176 -0.23 20.13 0.26
CA LYS A 176 0.82 21.11 0.52
C LYS A 176 1.32 21.70 -0.80
N SER A 177 1.68 22.98 -0.79
CA SER A 177 2.23 23.64 -1.97
C SER A 177 3.66 23.16 -2.22
N ALA A 178 3.84 22.39 -3.29
CA ALA A 178 5.15 22.09 -3.85
C ALA A 178 5.02 21.75 -5.33
N THR A 179 6.08 22.08 -6.06
CA THR A 179 6.22 21.83 -7.49
C THR A 179 7.46 20.98 -7.69
N SER A 180 7.34 19.92 -8.48
CA SER A 180 8.51 19.17 -8.91
C SER A 180 8.73 19.32 -10.40
N SER A 181 9.99 19.38 -10.79
CA SER A 181 10.42 19.26 -12.17
C SER A 181 11.39 18.11 -12.33
N LEU A 182 11.26 17.41 -13.46
CA LEU A 182 12.06 16.28 -13.85
C LEU A 182 12.55 16.53 -15.26
N SER A 183 13.85 16.42 -15.46
CA SER A 183 14.47 16.59 -16.77
C SER A 183 15.48 15.49 -17.05
N TRP A 184 15.56 15.15 -18.32
CA TRP A 184 16.51 14.23 -18.90
C TRP A 184 17.20 14.92 -20.06
N SER A 185 18.54 14.82 -20.09
CA SER A 185 19.34 15.23 -21.24
C SER A 185 20.38 14.18 -21.59
N SER A 186 20.59 13.95 -22.88
CA SER A 186 21.69 13.11 -23.39
C SER A 186 22.46 13.89 -24.44
N GLU A 187 23.73 14.20 -24.13
CA GLU A 187 24.58 15.02 -25.01
C GLU A 187 25.39 14.17 -25.99
N ASP A 188 25.71 12.93 -25.64
CA ASP A 188 26.62 12.04 -26.38
C ASP A 188 25.91 10.86 -27.05
N MET A 189 24.59 10.78 -26.95
CA MET A 189 23.76 9.67 -27.43
C MET A 189 24.12 8.29 -26.85
N ALA A 190 24.87 8.25 -25.74
CA ALA A 190 25.31 7.03 -25.07
C ALA A 190 24.94 7.03 -23.58
N THR A 191 25.01 8.20 -22.94
CA THR A 191 24.71 8.45 -21.54
C THR A 191 23.84 9.69 -21.41
N GLY A 192 23.16 9.84 -20.27
CA GLY A 192 22.37 11.04 -20.02
C GLY A 192 22.29 11.35 -18.54
N THR A 193 21.87 12.58 -18.27
CA THR A 193 21.69 13.12 -16.93
C THR A 193 20.21 13.25 -16.64
N LEU A 194 19.75 12.58 -15.58
CA LEU A 194 18.44 12.82 -14.99
C LEU A 194 18.60 13.84 -13.86
N THR A 195 17.90 14.96 -13.97
CA THR A 195 17.82 15.97 -12.91
C THR A 195 16.40 16.03 -12.38
N TRP A 196 16.27 15.97 -11.05
CA TRP A 196 15.01 16.12 -10.37
C TRP A 196 15.12 17.26 -9.36
N ASN A 197 14.14 18.15 -9.37
CA ASN A 197 14.04 19.27 -8.45
C ASN A 197 12.66 19.26 -7.78
N LEU A 198 12.64 19.57 -6.48
CA LEU A 198 11.42 19.75 -5.70
C LEU A 198 11.50 21.10 -5.00
N GLU A 199 10.64 22.01 -5.41
CA GLU A 199 10.42 23.28 -4.73
C GLU A 199 9.24 23.11 -3.77
N ALA A 200 9.54 22.92 -2.49
CA ALA A 200 8.53 22.82 -1.45
C ALA A 200 8.62 23.98 -0.46
N GLY A 201 7.47 24.37 0.10
CA GLY A 201 7.43 25.36 1.18
C GLY A 201 7.85 24.79 2.53
N ASP A 202 7.66 25.59 3.59
CA ASP A 202 8.08 25.33 4.98
C ASP A 202 7.39 24.13 5.67
N TRP A 203 6.70 23.27 4.92
CA TRP A 203 6.04 22.07 5.41
C TRP A 203 6.91 20.81 5.33
N LEU A 204 7.99 20.83 4.53
CA LEU A 204 8.96 19.74 4.56
C LEU A 204 9.64 19.72 5.94
N PRO A 205 9.65 18.57 6.63
CA PRO A 205 10.34 18.47 7.91
C PRO A 205 11.84 18.73 7.71
N GLU A 206 12.50 19.31 8.73
CA GLU A 206 13.95 19.56 8.74
C GLU A 206 14.79 18.31 8.41
N SER A 207 14.20 17.12 8.60
CA SER A 207 14.73 15.84 8.11
C SER A 207 13.64 15.04 7.40
N THR A 208 13.82 14.81 6.09
CA THR A 208 13.12 13.73 5.37
C THR A 208 14.02 12.50 5.38
N THR A 209 13.55 11.38 5.94
CA THR A 209 14.37 10.16 6.09
C THR A 209 14.47 9.33 4.82
N SER A 210 13.53 9.50 3.89
CA SER A 210 13.52 8.87 2.57
C SER A 210 12.58 9.61 1.65
N LEU A 211 13.05 9.93 0.44
CA LEU A 211 12.20 10.39 -0.65
C LEU A 211 12.21 9.31 -1.72
N VAL A 212 11.03 8.75 -2.01
CA VAL A 212 10.88 7.68 -2.97
C VAL A 212 10.47 8.31 -4.30
N PHE A 213 11.36 8.21 -5.28
CA PHE A 213 11.01 8.46 -6.67
C PHE A 213 10.34 7.19 -7.20
N VAL A 214 9.10 7.32 -7.69
CA VAL A 214 8.36 6.23 -8.31
C VAL A 214 8.15 6.56 -9.78
#